data_AF-A0A3C1YMQ9-F1
#
_entry.id   AF-A0A3C1YMQ9-F1
#
_cell.length_a   1.000
_cell.length_b   1.000
_cell.length_c   1.000
_cell.angle_alpha   90.00
_cell.angle_beta   90.00
_cell.angle_gamma   90.00
#
_symmetry.space_group_name_H-M   'P 1'
#
loop_
_entity.id
_entity.type
_entity.pdbx_description
1 polymer ?
#
loop_
_entity_poly.entity_id
_entity_poly.type
_entity_poly.pdbx_seq_one_letter_code
_entity_poly.pdbx_strand_id
1 'polypeptide(L)'
;YISFLLSLILGSGLVFELPMVAYFLTKIGLLNPGVMRKYRRHAIVGILIIAAIATPTPDILTQSLFAAPMILLYEISIFISKFAQKKSEPTKE
;
A
#
# COMPACT_ATOMS: atom_id res chain seq x y z
N TYR A 1 -18.00 9.18 -18.32
CA TYR A 1 -16.56 9.29 -18.64
C TYR A 1 -15.81 10.12 -17.60
N ILE A 2 -16.15 11.40 -17.40
CA ILE A 2 -15.51 12.26 -16.38
C ILE A 2 -15.65 11.70 -14.95
N SER A 3 -16.83 11.21 -14.55
CA SER A 3 -17.02 10.61 -13.22
C SER A 3 -16.16 9.36 -12.98
N PHE A 4 -15.89 8.59 -14.04
CA PHE A 4 -15.00 7.43 -13.98
C PHE A 4 -13.54 7.88 -13.80
N LEU A 5 -13.08 8.84 -14.61
CA LEU A 5 -11.75 9.42 -14.48
C LEU A 5 -11.54 10.05 -13.10
N LEU A 6 -12.52 10.79 -12.59
CA LEU A 6 -12.48 11.36 -11.24
C LEU A 6 -12.35 10.27 -10.17
N SER A 7 -13.13 9.20 -10.27
CA SER A 7 -13.06 8.08 -9.31
C SER A 7 -11.69 7.39 -9.34
N LEU A 8 -11.10 7.25 -10.53
CA LEU A 8 -9.79 6.64 -10.72
C LEU A 8 -8.67 7.52 -10.16
N ILE A 9 -8.71 8.83 -10.45
CA ILE A 9 -7.76 9.81 -9.92
C ILE A 9 -7.84 9.86 -8.39
N LEU A 10 -9.04 10.02 -7.83
CA LEU A 10 -9.26 10.04 -6.38
C LEU A 10 -8.84 8.73 -5.70
N GLY A 11 -9.23 7.60 -6.27
CA GLY A 11 -8.85 6.27 -5.76
C GLY A 11 -7.33 6.07 -5.79
N SER A 12 -6.66 6.46 -6.87
CA SER A 12 -5.20 6.38 -6.95
C SER A 12 -4.53 7.31 -5.93
N GLY A 13 -5.00 8.54 -5.77
CA GLY A 13 -4.47 9.49 -4.79
C GLY A 13 -4.53 8.94 -3.37
N LEU A 14 -5.66 8.35 -2.98
CA LEU A 14 -5.82 7.66 -1.70
C LEU A 14 -4.83 6.50 -1.53
N VAL A 15 -4.64 5.68 -2.56
CA VAL A 15 -3.68 4.56 -2.49
C VAL A 15 -2.23 5.06 -2.38
N PHE A 16 -1.92 6.19 -3.01
CA PHE A 16 -0.62 6.86 -2.90
C PHE A 16 -0.35 7.45 -1.51
N GLU A 17 -1.36 7.60 -0.64
CA GLU A 17 -1.15 8.01 0.76
C GLU A 17 -0.69 6.85 1.65
N LEU A 18 -0.93 5.59 1.26
CA LEU A 18 -0.54 4.39 2.03
C LEU A 18 0.94 4.38 2.49
N PRO A 19 1.94 4.77 1.67
CA PRO A 19 3.34 4.82 2.10
C PRO A 19 3.59 5.86 3.20
N MET A 20 2.93 7.02 3.11
CA MET A 20 3.05 8.09 4.10
C MET A 20 2.34 7.72 5.40
N VAL A 21 1.18 7.07 5.30
CA VAL A 21 0.46 6.49 6.44
C VAL A 21 1.31 5.41 7.11
N ALA A 22 1.87 4.46 6.35
CA ALA A 22 2.74 3.41 6.89
C ALA A 22 3.98 3.97 7.58
N TYR A 23 4.60 5.03 7.03
CA TYR A 23 5.69 5.76 7.68
C TYR A 23 5.26 6.32 9.04
N PHE A 24 4.13 7.02 9.08
CA PHE A 24 3.64 7.67 10.28
C PHE A 24 3.30 6.65 11.37
N LEU A 25 2.59 5.58 11.02
CA LEU A 25 2.27 4.49 11.96
C LEU A 25 3.54 3.78 12.47
N THR A 26 4.57 3.65 11.63
CA THR A 26 5.84 3.05 12.06
C THR A 26 6.58 3.97 13.01
N LYS A 27 6.57 5.29 12.75
CA LYS A 27 7.22 6.30 13.59
C LYS A 27 6.64 6.36 15.01
N ILE A 28 5.33 6.14 15.16
CA ILE A 28 4.66 6.05 16.47
C ILE A 28 4.72 4.64 17.10
N GLY A 29 5.35 3.67 16.42
CA GLY A 29 5.52 2.30 16.92
C GLY A 29 4.33 1.36 16.74
N LEU A 30 3.26 1.78 16.06
CA LEU A 30 2.04 0.98 15.86
C LEU A 30 2.20 -0.08 14.77
N LEU A 31 3.09 0.18 13.80
CA LEU A 31 3.32 -0.69 12.65
C LEU A 31 4.79 -1.11 12.59
N ASN A 32 5.05 -2.40 12.44
CA ASN A 32 6.40 -2.95 12.38
C ASN A 32 6.66 -3.54 10.97
N PRO A 33 7.80 -3.23 10.32
CA PRO A 33 8.19 -3.82 9.04
C PRO A 33 8.12 -5.36 9.02
N GLY A 34 8.44 -6.01 10.14
CA GLY A 34 8.35 -7.47 10.27
C GLY A 34 6.91 -7.99 10.16
N VAL A 35 5.95 -7.25 10.72
CA VAL A 35 4.51 -7.57 10.63
C VAL A 35 4.03 -7.34 9.19
N MET A 36 4.38 -6.21 8.57
CA MET A 36 4.01 -5.95 7.17
C MET A 36 4.54 -7.03 6.21
N ARG A 37 5.76 -7.56 6.46
CA ARG A 37 6.30 -8.69 5.69
C ARG A 37 5.53 -9.99 5.91
N LYS A 38 5.17 -10.30 7.16
CA LYS A 38 4.38 -11.51 7.48
C LYS A 38 2.99 -11.49 6.83
N TYR A 39 2.35 -10.32 6.77
CA TYR A 39 1.01 -10.15 6.19
C TYR A 39 1.00 -9.84 4.68
N ARG A 40 2.12 -10.02 3.96
CA ARG A 40 2.20 -9.80 2.50
C ARG A 40 1.07 -10.44 1.70
N ARG A 41 0.74 -11.72 1.99
CA ARG A 41 -0.35 -12.42 1.31
C ARG A 41 -1.71 -11.72 1.50
N HIS A 42 -1.96 -11.19 2.69
CA HIS A 42 -3.21 -10.49 3.01
C HIS A 42 -3.27 -9.14 2.30
N ALA A 43 -2.14 -8.41 2.26
CA ALA A 43 -2.05 -7.16 1.53
C ALA A 43 -2.28 -7.35 0.03
N ILE A 44 -1.70 -8.39 -0.59
CA ILE A 44 -1.92 -8.70 -2.00
C ILE A 44 -3.40 -9.00 -2.28
N VAL A 45 -4.06 -9.79 -1.42
CA VAL A 45 -5.51 -10.05 -1.56
C VAL A 45 -6.33 -8.77 -1.42
N GLY A 46 -6.02 -7.91 -0.45
CA GLY A 46 -6.69 -6.61 -0.30
C GLY A 46 -6.50 -5.71 -1.51
N ILE A 47 -5.28 -5.66 -2.06
CA ILE A 47 -4.97 -4.91 -3.28
C ILE A 47 -5.75 -5.45 -4.48
N LEU A 48 -5.86 -6.77 -4.63
CA LEU A 48 -6.65 -7.38 -5.70
C LEU A 48 -8.14 -7.03 -5.59
N ILE A 49 -8.69 -6.98 -4.38
CA ILE A 49 -10.08 -6.57 -4.14
C ILE A 49 -10.28 -5.10 -4.50
N ILE A 50 -9.38 -4.21 -4.07
CA ILE A 50 -9.44 -2.79 -4.41
C ILE A 50 -9.30 -2.59 -5.93
N ALA A 51 -8.38 -3.31 -6.57
CA ALA A 51 -8.21 -3.28 -8.02
C ALA A 51 -9.49 -3.71 -8.73
N ALA A 52 -10.15 -4.79 -8.29
CA ALA A 52 -11.42 -5.25 -8.86
C ALA A 52 -12.56 -4.24 -8.71
N ILE A 53 -12.59 -3.46 -7.63
CA ILE A 53 -13.60 -2.39 -7.43
C ILE A 53 -13.28 -1.18 -8.33
N ALA A 54 -12.00 -0.86 -8.50
CA ALA A 54 -11.56 0.27 -9.31
C ALA A 54 -11.68 0.00 -10.82
N THR A 55 -11.49 -1.25 -11.26
CA THR A 55 -11.61 -1.65 -12.65
C THR A 55 -13.07 -1.96 -13.01
N PRO A 56 -13.63 -1.34 -14.07
CA PRO A 56 -15.02 -1.56 -14.46
C PRO A 56 -15.23 -2.92 -15.13
N THR A 57 -14.21 -3.44 -15.84
CA THR A 57 -14.16 -4.82 -16.31
C THR A 57 -13.10 -5.56 -15.48
N PRO A 58 -13.51 -6.41 -14.53
CA PRO A 58 -12.60 -7.18 -13.68
C PRO A 58 -11.98 -8.32 -14.48
N ASP A 59 -11.21 -7.98 -15.51
CA ASP A 59 -10.43 -8.92 -16.32
C ASP A 59 -9.07 -9.14 -15.66
N ILE A 60 -8.55 -10.36 -15.72
CA ILE A 60 -7.27 -10.71 -15.07
C ILE A 60 -6.13 -9.80 -15.52
N LEU A 61 -6.09 -9.43 -16.80
CA LEU A 61 -5.05 -8.56 -17.37
C LEU A 61 -5.15 -7.12 -16.86
N THR A 62 -6.34 -6.51 -16.93
CA THR A 62 -6.55 -5.13 -16.49
C THR A 62 -6.42 -5.01 -14.97
N GLN A 63 -6.96 -5.97 -14.22
CA GLN A 63 -6.83 -6.03 -12.77
C GLN A 63 -5.37 -6.18 -12.34
N SER A 64 -4.59 -7.05 -13.00
CA SER A 64 -3.15 -7.21 -12.71
C SER A 64 -2.35 -5.95 -13.03
N LEU A 65 -2.71 -5.22 -14.10
CA LEU A 65 -2.09 -3.96 -14.47
C LEU A 65 -2.31 -2.86 -13.40
N PHE A 66 -3.48 -2.84 -12.77
CA PHE A 66 -3.76 -1.94 -11.63
C PHE A 66 -3.16 -2.44 -10.31
N ALA A 67 -3.18 -3.75 -10.07
CA ALA A 67 -2.60 -4.33 -8.86
C ALA A 67 -1.07 -4.18 -8.81
N ALA A 68 -0.39 -4.24 -9.96
CA ALA A 68 1.07 -4.09 -10.04
C ALA A 68 1.61 -2.81 -9.39
N PRO A 69 1.16 -1.58 -9.75
CA PRO A 69 1.62 -0.36 -9.09
C PRO A 69 1.21 -0.30 -7.61
N MET A 70 0.06 -0.86 -7.24
CA MET A 70 -0.37 -0.90 -5.83
C MET A 70 0.52 -1.81 -4.97
N ILE A 71 0.91 -2.98 -5.50
CA ILE A 71 1.86 -3.89 -4.84
C ILE A 71 3.22 -3.21 -4.71
N LEU A 72 3.65 -2.47 -5.73
CA LEU A 72 4.88 -1.69 -5.69
C LEU A 72 4.83 -0.63 -4.59
N LEU A 73 3.72 0.10 -4.46
CA LEU A 73 3.51 1.06 -3.36
C LEU A 73 3.55 0.38 -1.99
N TYR A 74 2.97 -0.81 -1.84
CA TYR A 74 3.06 -1.57 -0.60
C TYR A 74 4.51 -1.97 -0.28
N GLU A 75 5.29 -2.38 -1.29
CA GLU A 75 6.70 -2.72 -1.12
C GLU A 75 7.54 -1.48 -0.72
N ILE A 76 7.27 -0.33 -1.34
CA ILE A 76 7.84 0.96 -0.93
C ILE A 76 7.46 1.28 0.52
N SER A 77 6.21 1.04 0.91
CA SER A 77 5.73 1.27 2.28
C SER A 77 6.50 0.44 3.31
N ILE A 78 6.77 -0.84 3.00
CA ILE A 78 7.62 -1.71 3.84
C ILE A 78 9.04 -1.15 3.94
N PHE A 79 9.61 -0.69 2.83
CA PHE A 79 10.96 -0.14 2.80
C PHE A 79 11.07 1.14 3.65
N ILE A 80 10.11 2.06 3.48
CA ILE A 80 10.03 3.29 4.26
C ILE A 80 9.83 2.98 5.75
N SER A 81 8.95 2.03 6.08
CA SER A 81 8.75 1.54 7.44
C SER A 81 10.07 1.00 8.02
N LYS A 82 10.85 0.21 7.27
CA LYS A 82 12.16 -0.31 7.71
C LYS A 82 13.15 0.82 8.02
N PHE A 83 13.19 1.86 7.19
CA PHE A 83 14.02 3.04 7.43
C PHE A 83 13.56 3.84 8.65
N ALA A 84 12.24 3.99 8.82
CA ALA A 84 11.66 4.66 9.98
C ALA A 84 11.96 3.93 11.28
N GLN A 85 11.81 2.59 11.30
CA GLN A 85 12.09 1.75 12.47
C GLN A 85 13.57 1.82 12.88
N LYS A 86 14.50 1.79 11.92
CA LYS A 86 15.95 1.92 12.21
C LYS A 86 16.28 3.27 12.86
N LYS A 87 15.50 4.31 12.57
CA LYS A 87 15.68 5.65 13.17
C LYS A 87 15.05 5.77 14.56
N SER A 88 14.09 4.90 14.88
CA SER A 88 13.40 4.86 16.18
C SER A 88 13.88 3.73 17.10
N GLU A 89 14.98 3.06 16.78
CA GLU A 89 15.83 2.37 17.76
C GLU A 89 16.92 3.35 18.25
N PRO A 90 16.66 4.21 19.26
CA PRO A 90 17.72 4.50 20.21
C PRO A 90 17.94 3.22 21.02
N THR A 91 19.20 2.85 21.18
CA THR A 91 19.75 2.09 22.32
C THR A 91 18.72 1.32 23.15
N LYS A 92 18.60 0.00 22.90
CA LYS A 92 18.26 -0.90 24.01
C LYS A 92 19.51 -0.98 24.89
N GLU A 93 19.58 -0.11 25.90
CA GLU A 93 20.37 -0.35 27.11
C GLU A 93 19.80 -1.56 27.87
#